data_AF-A0A4Q4CSF1-F1
#
_entry.id   AF-A0A4Q4CSF1-F1
#
_cell.length_a   1.000
_cell.length_b   1.000
_cell.length_c   1.000
_cell.angle_alpha   90.00
_cell.angle_beta   90.00
_cell.angle_gamma   90.00
#
_symmetry.space_group_name_H-M   'P 1'
#
loop_
_entity.id
_entity.type
_entity.pdbx_description
1 polymer ?
#
loop_
_entity_poly.entity_id
_entity_poly.type
_entity_poly.pdbx_seq_one_letter_code
_entity_poly.pdbx_strand_id
1 'polypeptide(L)' 'LAVEAAGDVEVEIAVAHLESPARAATLAEKLALRLEDGLAGREVAVGEIGAVLGAHVGPGMVAVCVARRGPHSPPDEA' A
#
# COMPACT_ATOMS: atom_id res chain seq x y z
N LEU A 1 9.87 8.51 1.77
CA LEU A 1 8.43 8.57 1.44
C LEU A 1 7.63 7.41 2.03
N ALA A 2 7.40 6.26 1.38
CA ALA A 2 6.48 5.23 1.95
C ALA A 2 6.92 4.67 3.32
N VAL A 3 8.19 4.26 3.45
CA VAL A 3 8.76 3.77 4.72
C VAL A 3 8.74 4.85 5.81
N GLU A 4 9.05 6.08 5.43
CA GLU A 4 9.03 7.24 6.31
C GLU A 4 7.60 7.59 6.75
N ALA A 5 6.62 7.46 5.86
CA ALA A 5 5.21 7.67 6.15
C ALA A 5 4.65 6.57 7.07
N ALA A 6 5.15 5.33 6.94
CA ALA A 6 4.85 4.26 7.87
C ALA A 6 5.39 4.58 9.28
N GLY A 7 6.65 4.98 9.39
CA GLY A 7 7.31 5.14 10.68
C GLY A 7 7.36 3.81 11.44
N ASP A 8 7.33 3.87 12.77
CA ASP A 8 7.47 2.70 13.66
C ASP A 8 6.11 2.18 14.17
N VAL A 9 5.02 2.37 13.40
CA VAL A 9 3.67 1.92 13.77
C VAL A 9 3.17 0.84 12.82
N GLU A 10 2.14 0.11 13.25
CA GLU A 10 1.44 -0.81 12.37
C GLU A 10 0.77 -0.08 11.21
N VAL A 11 0.88 -0.66 10.01
CA VAL A 11 0.34 -0.10 8.77
C VAL A 11 -0.34 -1.15 7.90
N GLU A 12 -1.21 -0.65 7.03
CA GLU A 12 -1.66 -1.31 5.81
C GLU A 12 -1.09 -0.57 4.60
N ILE A 13 -0.70 -1.35 3.58
CA ILE A 13 -0.06 -0.82 2.39
C ILE A 13 -0.75 -1.38 1.15
N ALA A 14 -1.02 -0.49 0.19
CA ALA A 14 -1.44 -0.86 -1.15
C ALA A 14 -0.54 -0.19 -2.19
N VAL A 15 -0.16 -0.94 -3.21
CA VAL A 15 0.53 -0.45 -4.41
C VAL A 15 -0.45 -0.44 -5.57
N ALA A 16 -0.69 0.73 -6.13
CA ALA A 16 -1.58 0.90 -7.27
C ALA A 16 -0.78 1.15 -8.55
N HIS A 17 -1.27 0.72 -9.72
CA HIS A 17 -0.61 0.98 -11.00
C HIS A 17 -1.59 1.31 -12.12
N LEU A 18 -1.07 1.82 -13.24
CA LEU A 18 -1.78 1.84 -14.53
C LEU A 18 -0.90 1.18 -15.59
N GLU A 19 -1.37 0.08 -16.17
CA GLU A 19 -0.65 -0.67 -17.22
C GLU A 19 0.80 -1.05 -16.82
N SER A 20 1.05 -1.26 -15.53
CA SER A 20 2.40 -1.55 -15.01
C SER A 20 2.44 -2.60 -13.89
N PRO A 21 1.83 -3.78 -14.07
CA PRO A 21 1.72 -4.79 -13.02
C PRO A 21 3.09 -5.27 -12.52
N ALA A 22 4.06 -5.46 -13.40
CA ALA A 22 5.41 -5.91 -13.01
C ALA A 22 6.14 -4.89 -12.12
N ARG A 23 6.04 -3.59 -12.44
CA ARG A 23 6.66 -2.53 -11.62
C ARG A 23 5.99 -2.43 -10.25
N ALA A 24 4.66 -2.59 -10.22
CA ALA A 24 3.89 -2.61 -8.99
C ALA A 24 4.29 -3.78 -8.07
N ALA A 25 4.37 -4.99 -8.62
CA ALA A 25 4.78 -6.19 -7.89
C ALA A 25 6.19 -6.04 -7.30
N THR A 26 7.17 -5.59 -8.11
CA THR A 26 8.53 -5.35 -7.61
C THR A 26 8.57 -4.31 -6.49
N LEU A 27 7.74 -3.26 -6.54
CA LEU A 27 7.67 -2.28 -5.47
C LEU A 27 7.00 -2.87 -4.21
N ALA A 28 5.94 -3.65 -4.39
CA ALA A 28 5.23 -4.32 -3.30
C ALA A 28 6.15 -5.28 -2.54
N GLU A 29 6.92 -6.13 -3.24
CA GLU A 29 7.93 -7.02 -2.64
C GLU A 29 8.96 -6.25 -1.80
N LYS A 30 9.47 -5.13 -2.35
CA LYS A 30 10.42 -4.27 -1.64
C LYS A 30 9.82 -3.64 -0.39
N LEU A 31 8.55 -3.25 -0.44
CA LEU A 31 7.85 -2.67 0.71
C LEU A 31 7.55 -3.75 1.76
N ALA A 32 7.11 -4.94 1.33
CA ALA A 32 6.85 -6.07 2.22
C ALA A 32 8.09 -6.45 3.04
N LEU A 33 9.26 -6.53 2.40
CA LEU A 33 10.52 -6.82 3.08
C LEU A 33 10.97 -5.70 4.03
N ARG A 34 10.77 -4.43 3.66
CA ARG A 34 11.26 -3.29 4.45
C ARG A 34 10.35 -2.89 5.60
N LEU A 35 9.09 -3.31 5.56
CA LEU A 35 8.06 -2.94 6.52
C LEU A 35 7.41 -4.19 7.14
N GLU A 36 8.12 -5.31 7.17
CA GLU A 36 7.64 -6.60 7.70
C GLU A 36 7.05 -6.45 9.11
N ASP A 37 7.79 -5.79 10.02
CA ASP A 37 7.35 -5.55 11.39
C ASP A 37 6.06 -4.70 11.45
N GLY A 38 5.99 -3.62 10.67
CA GLY A 38 4.82 -2.74 10.62
C GLY A 38 3.61 -3.35 9.90
N LEU A 39 3.83 -4.31 9.01
CA LEU A 39 2.76 -5.06 8.36
C LEU A 39 2.16 -6.13 9.27
N ALA A 40 2.84 -6.53 10.35
CA ALA A 40 2.34 -7.52 11.32
C ALA A 40 1.71 -8.76 10.65
N GLY A 41 2.41 -9.32 9.67
CA GLY A 41 1.99 -10.50 8.90
C GLY A 41 0.97 -10.24 7.79
N ARG A 42 0.58 -8.98 7.52
CA ARG A 42 -0.28 -8.62 6.39
C ARG A 42 0.50 -8.53 5.09
N GLU A 43 -0.17 -8.83 3.99
CA GLU A 43 0.38 -8.66 2.64
C GLU A 43 0.23 -7.21 2.15
N VAL A 44 1.12 -6.81 1.23
CA VAL A 44 0.97 -5.55 0.49
C VAL A 44 0.01 -5.78 -0.67
N ALA A 45 -1.15 -5.13 -0.64
CA ALA A 45 -2.13 -5.25 -1.71
C ALA A 45 -1.59 -4.63 -3.02
N VAL A 46 -1.86 -5.25 -4.16
CA VAL A 46 -1.52 -4.71 -5.48
C VAL A 46 -2.77 -4.61 -6.33
N GLY A 47 -2.99 -3.46 -6.97
CA GLY A 47 -4.16 -3.25 -7.82
C GLY A 47 -3.94 -2.25 -8.95
N GLU A 48 -4.79 -2.32 -9.96
CA GLU A 48 -4.83 -1.33 -11.04
C GLU A 48 -5.82 -0.20 -10.71
N ILE A 49 -5.44 1.04 -11.06
CA ILE A 49 -6.32 2.20 -10.89
C ILE A 49 -7.35 2.30 -12.02
N GLY A 50 -8.53 2.84 -11.71
CA GLY A 50 -9.59 3.05 -12.69
C GLY A 50 -9.38 4.25 -13.61
N ALA A 51 -10.21 4.33 -14.66
CA ALA A 51 -10.09 5.31 -15.74
C ALA A 51 -10.08 6.78 -15.32
N VAL A 52 -10.81 7.15 -14.27
CA VAL A 52 -10.89 8.55 -13.79
C VAL A 52 -9.53 9.05 -13.31
N LEU A 53 -8.82 8.24 -12.52
CA LEU A 53 -7.45 8.57 -12.10
C LEU A 53 -6.48 8.39 -13.28
N GLY A 54 -6.69 7.34 -14.09
CA GLY A 54 -5.80 7.00 -15.20
C GLY A 54 -5.67 8.11 -16.24
N ALA A 55 -6.76 8.84 -16.49
CA ALA A 55 -6.80 9.96 -17.44
C ALA A 55 -5.80 11.10 -17.13
N HIS A 56 -5.32 11.20 -15.89
CA HIS A 56 -4.45 12.29 -15.44
C HIS A 56 -2.98 11.87 -15.32
N VAL A 57 -2.70 10.59 -15.07
CA VAL A 57 -1.35 10.12 -14.72
C VAL A 57 -0.61 9.45 -15.87
N GLY A 58 -1.34 8.88 -16.82
CA GLY A 58 -0.79 8.16 -17.97
C GLY A 58 -0.21 6.77 -17.65
N PRO A 59 0.02 5.93 -18.69
CA PRO A 59 0.52 4.56 -18.52
C PRO A 59 1.89 4.51 -17.84
N GLY A 60 2.11 3.46 -17.05
CA GLY A 60 3.38 3.24 -16.34
C GLY A 60 3.45 3.88 -14.95
N MET A 61 2.38 4.57 -14.52
CA MET A 61 2.24 5.09 -13.15
C MET A 61 2.27 3.95 -12.13
N VAL A 62 2.93 4.21 -10.99
CA VAL A 62 2.84 3.41 -9.76
C VAL A 62 2.67 4.35 -8.57
N ALA A 63 1.79 4.00 -7.64
CA ALA A 63 1.50 4.76 -6.42
C ALA A 63 1.52 3.84 -5.20
N VAL A 64 1.79 4.41 -4.02
CA VAL A 64 1.77 3.70 -2.74
C VAL A 64 0.84 4.42 -1.78
N CYS A 65 -0.13 3.71 -1.23
CA CYS A 65 -0.95 4.15 -0.12
C CYS A 65 -0.43 3.54 1.17
N VAL A 66 -0.29 4.37 2.21
CA VAL A 66 0.10 3.94 3.56
C VAL A 66 -0.99 4.38 4.53
N ALA A 67 -1.67 3.43 5.14
CA ALA A 67 -2.66 3.69 6.17
C ALA A 67 -2.10 3.26 7.53
N ARG A 68 -1.94 4.21 8.44
CA ARG A 68 -1.51 3.92 9.82
C ARG A 68 -2.67 3.29 10.58
N ARG A 69 -2.42 2.15 11.21
CA ARG A 69 -3.39 1.49 12.08
C ARG A 69 -3.26 2.07 13.48
N GLY A 70 -4.31 2.75 13.95
CA GLY A 70 -4.45 3.05 15.36
C GLY A 70 -4.74 1.78 16.17
N PRO A 71 -4.69 1.83 17.51
CA PRO A 71 -5.12 0.72 18.33
C PRO A 71 -6.53 0.30 17.92
N HIS A 72 -6.70 -0.98 17.54
CA HIS A 72 -8.00 -1.54 17.26
C HIS A 72 -8.82 -1.51 18.56
N SER A 73 -9.76 -0.57 18.66
CA SER A 73 -10.84 -0.73 19.63
C SER A 73 -11.70 -1.87 19.10
N PRO A 74 -11.93 -2.96 19.87
CA PRO A 74 -12.87 -3.98 19.45
C PRO A 74 -14.23 -3.30 19.16
N PRO A 75 -15.01 -3.82 18.20
CA PRO A 75 -16.38 -3.35 18.05
C PRO A 75 -17.08 -3.49 19.41
N ASP A 76 -17.75 -2.41 19.84
CA ASP A 76 -18.57 -2.41 21.05
C ASP A 76 -19.57 -3.58 20.92
N GLU A 77 -19.43 -4.59 21.79
CA GLU A 77 -20.36 -5.73 21.85
C GLU A 77 -21.71 -5.19 22.34
N ALA A 78 -22.57 -4.83 21.38
CA ALA A 78 -23.96 -4.43 21.59
C ALA A 78 -24.88 -5.65 21.80
#